data_AF-A0A841QJI3-F1
#
_entry.id   AF-A0A841QJI3-F1
#
_cell.length_a   1.000
_cell.length_b   1.000
_cell.length_c   1.000
_cell.angle_alpha   90.00
_cell.angle_beta   90.00
_cell.angle_gamma   90.00
#
_symmetry.space_group_name_H-M   'P 1'
#
loop_
_entity.id
_entity.type
_entity.pdbx_description
1 polymer ?
#
loop_
_entity_poly.entity_id
_entity_poly.type
_entity_poly.pdbx_seq_one_letter_code
_entity_poly.pdbx_strand_id
1 'polypeptide(L)' 'MLRKPGTTPGITTPAALKTLRQHGPETLSDLQFLENWTTRPSYTAASVLRAGQIRRTNPALMNDITAGMRQHGK' A
#
# COMPACT_ATOMS: atom_id res chain seq x y z
N MET A 1 -3.88 26.47 0.53
CA MET A 1 -4.48 25.16 0.85
C MET A 1 -3.62 24.47 1.89
N LEU A 2 -4.08 24.40 3.14
CA LEU A 2 -3.31 23.91 4.28
C LEU A 2 -3.37 22.37 4.32
N ARG A 3 -2.24 21.69 4.04
CA ARG A 3 -2.14 20.23 4.19
C ARG A 3 -2.19 19.89 5.69
N LYS A 4 -3.13 19.04 6.11
CA LYS A 4 -3.16 18.51 7.47
C LYS A 4 -1.86 17.75 7.76
N PRO A 5 -1.16 18.04 8.86
CA PRO A 5 0.02 17.28 9.26
C PRO A 5 -0.46 15.89 9.71
N GLY A 6 -0.25 14.88 8.88
CA GLY A 6 -0.64 13.50 9.19
C GLY A 6 -1.13 12.68 8.00
N THR A 7 -1.46 13.30 6.87
CA THR A 7 -1.91 12.60 5.66
C THR A 7 -0.84 12.70 4.59
N THR A 8 -0.01 11.66 4.44
CA THR A 8 0.78 11.50 3.22
C THR A 8 -0.20 11.44 2.04
N PRO A 9 -0.08 12.30 1.01
CA PRO A 9 -1.04 12.31 -0.09
C PRO A 9 -1.21 10.91 -0.67
N GLY A 10 -2.44 10.40 -0.70
CA GLY A 10 -2.79 9.10 -1.30
C GLY A 10 -2.60 7.86 -0.42
N ILE A 11 -2.09 7.98 0.81
CA ILE A 11 -2.08 6.88 1.80
C ILE A 11 -3.14 7.17 2.86
N THR A 12 -4.01 6.21 3.14
CA THR A 12 -5.22 6.42 3.94
C THR A 12 -5.37 5.47 5.13
N THR A 13 -4.68 4.33 5.13
CA THR A 13 -4.78 3.28 6.14
C THR A 13 -3.58 3.33 7.10
N PRO A 14 -3.80 3.01 8.40
CA PRO A 14 -2.70 2.92 9.36
C PRO A 14 -1.64 1.88 8.96
N ALA A 15 -2.06 0.79 8.32
CA ALA A 15 -1.17 -0.24 7.81
C ALA A 15 -0.19 0.33 6.77
N ALA A 16 -0.71 1.02 5.76
CA ALA A 16 0.13 1.65 4.74
C ALA A 16 1.00 2.78 5.31
N LEU A 17 0.51 3.58 6.26
CA LEU A 17 1.38 4.58 6.92
C LEU A 17 2.54 3.93 7.67
N LYS A 18 2.30 2.82 8.37
CA LYS A 18 3.34 2.05 9.06
C LYS A 18 4.34 1.47 8.07
N THR A 19 3.87 0.83 7.01
CA THR A 19 4.72 0.22 5.99
C THR A 19 5.56 1.28 5.26
N LEU A 20 5.01 2.45 4.95
CA LEU A 20 5.77 3.55 4.33
C LEU A 20 6.95 4.00 5.21
N ARG A 21 6.74 4.06 6.53
CA ARG A 21 7.80 4.43 7.48
C ARG A 21 8.91 3.38 7.56
N GLN A 22 8.60 2.12 7.28
CA GLN A 22 9.56 1.01 7.33
C GLN A 22 10.37 0.88 6.04
N HIS A 23 9.72 1.08 4.89
CA HIS A 23 10.31 0.85 3.57
C HIS A 23 10.82 2.11 2.88
N GLY A 24 10.47 3.30 3.37
CA GLY A 24 10.96 4.56 2.83
C GLY A 24 10.07 5.16 1.73
N PRO A 25 10.29 6.45 1.39
CA PRO A 25 9.46 7.21 0.47
C PRO A 25 9.47 6.69 -0.98
N GLU A 26 10.50 5.96 -1.40
CA GLU A 26 10.63 5.36 -2.72
C GLU A 26 9.54 4.33 -3.02
N THR A 27 8.98 3.73 -1.97
CA THR A 27 7.90 2.73 -2.08
C THR A 27 6.50 3.35 -2.15
N LEU A 28 6.39 4.68 -2.09
CA LEU A 28 5.10 5.37 -1.98
C LEU A 28 4.11 4.98 -3.09
N SER A 29 4.54 4.95 -4.35
CA SER A 29 3.65 4.63 -5.48
C SER A 29 3.15 3.18 -5.44
N ASP A 30 4.06 2.23 -5.15
CA ASP A 30 3.71 0.82 -5.01
C ASP A 30 2.74 0.63 -3.84
N LEU A 31 2.98 1.32 -2.73
CA LEU A 31 2.17 1.23 -1.53
C LEU A 31 0.78 1.87 -1.68
N GLN A 32 0.67 3.01 -2.37
CA GLN A 32 -0.61 3.62 -2.75
C GLN A 32 -1.44 2.66 -3.60
N PHE A 33 -0.79 2.01 -4.57
CA PHE A 33 -1.45 1.02 -5.42
C PHE A 33 -1.93 -0.19 -4.61
N LEU A 34 -1.09 -0.76 -3.75
CA LEU A 34 -1.42 -1.93 -2.94
C LEU A 34 -2.51 -1.61 -1.90
N GLU A 35 -2.48 -0.43 -1.29
CA GLU A 35 -3.54 0.04 -0.40
C GLU A 35 -4.88 0.13 -1.15
N ASN A 36 -4.90 0.80 -2.30
CA ASN A 36 -6.12 0.94 -3.09
C ASN A 36 -6.65 -0.42 -3.56
N TRP A 37 -5.77 -1.33 -3.99
CA TRP A 37 -6.19 -2.69 -4.33
C TRP A 37 -6.80 -3.41 -3.14
N THR A 38 -6.16 -3.37 -1.98
CA THR A 38 -6.60 -4.15 -0.82
C THR A 38 -7.91 -3.61 -0.26
N THR A 39 -8.10 -2.29 -0.27
CA THR A 39 -9.33 -1.63 0.20
C THR A 39 -10.47 -1.70 -0.82
N ARG A 40 -10.15 -1.61 -2.12
CA ARG A 40 -11.12 -1.61 -3.23
C ARG A 40 -10.56 -2.49 -4.36
N PRO A 41 -10.73 -3.82 -4.25
CA PRO A 41 -10.13 -4.74 -5.22
C PRO A 41 -10.65 -4.50 -6.63
N SER A 42 -9.73 -4.20 -7.55
CA SER A 42 -9.99 -4.15 -8.98
C SER A 42 -9.22 -5.27 -9.64
N TYR A 43 -9.90 -6.34 -10.04
CA TYR A 43 -9.29 -7.54 -10.60
C TYR A 43 -9.08 -7.47 -12.12
N THR A 44 -8.83 -6.28 -12.65
CA THR A 44 -8.43 -6.16 -14.07
C THR A 44 -7.09 -6.84 -14.30
N ALA A 45 -6.84 -7.29 -15.53
CA ALA A 45 -5.55 -7.90 -15.90
C ALA A 45 -4.37 -6.97 -15.57
N ALA A 46 -4.52 -5.66 -15.81
CA ALA A 46 -3.49 -4.66 -15.51
C ALA A 46 -3.19 -4.59 -14.01
N SER A 47 -4.23 -4.60 -13.16
CA SER A 47 -4.05 -4.70 -11.71
C SER A 47 -3.29 -5.99 -11.38
N VAL A 48 -3.81 -7.17 -11.76
CA VAL A 48 -3.19 -8.48 -11.48
C VAL A 48 -1.68 -8.49 -11.79
N LEU A 49 -1.31 -7.98 -12.97
CA LEU A 49 0.08 -7.87 -13.39
C LEU A 49 0.89 -6.92 -12.51
N ARG A 50 0.34 -5.76 -12.14
CA ARG A 50 1.03 -4.76 -11.32
C ARG A 50 1.33 -5.25 -9.90
N ALA A 51 0.40 -5.94 -9.22
CA ALA A 51 0.77 -6.57 -7.92
C ALA A 51 1.75 -7.71 -8.12
N GLY A 52 1.63 -8.47 -9.21
CA GLY A 52 2.62 -9.49 -9.54
C GLY A 52 4.03 -8.93 -9.73
N GLN A 53 4.15 -7.76 -10.35
CA GLN A 53 5.42 -7.03 -10.47
C GLN A 53 5.95 -6.62 -9.09
N ILE A 54 5.14 -5.93 -8.28
CA ILE A 54 5.53 -5.47 -6.94
C ILE A 54 5.94 -6.66 -6.05
N ARG A 55 5.21 -7.77 -6.10
CA ARG A 55 5.57 -8.98 -5.35
C ARG A 55 6.94 -9.55 -5.73
N ARG A 56 7.37 -9.38 -6.99
CA ARG A 56 8.70 -9.83 -7.44
C ARG A 56 9.81 -8.83 -7.13
N THR A 57 9.54 -7.54 -7.26
CA THR A 57 10.56 -6.48 -7.05
C THR A 57 10.73 -6.11 -5.58
N ASN A 58 9.64 -6.14 -4.81
CA ASN A 58 9.63 -5.84 -3.38
C ASN A 58 8.64 -6.77 -2.63
N PRO A 59 8.99 -8.05 -2.43
CA PRO A 59 8.12 -9.01 -1.74
C PRO A 59 7.82 -8.62 -0.29
N ALA A 60 8.75 -7.95 0.39
CA ALA A 60 8.59 -7.54 1.78
C ALA A 60 7.48 -6.48 1.91
N LEU A 61 7.46 -5.48 1.02
CA LEU A 61 6.41 -4.45 0.97
C LEU A 61 5.02 -5.06 0.86
N MET A 62 4.84 -6.04 -0.05
CA MET A 62 3.58 -6.75 -0.27
C MET A 62 3.12 -7.51 0.98
N ASN A 63 4.05 -8.19 1.65
CA ASN A 63 3.75 -8.96 2.85
C ASN A 63 3.35 -8.06 4.02
N ASP A 64 4.08 -6.97 4.25
CA ASP A 64 3.85 -6.06 5.37
C ASP A 64 2.50 -5.33 5.26
N ILE A 65 2.16 -4.83 4.06
CA ILE A 65 0.85 -4.19 3.87
C ILE A 65 -0.29 -5.20 4.01
N THR A 66 -0.16 -6.40 3.45
CA THR A 66 -1.19 -7.45 3.53
C THR A 66 -1.40 -7.90 4.98
N ALA A 67 -0.31 -8.08 5.74
CA ALA A 67 -0.37 -8.45 7.15
C ALA A 67 -1.02 -7.34 7.99
N GLY A 68 -0.63 -6.08 7.79
CA GLY A 68 -1.20 -4.94 8.49
C GLY A 68 -2.70 -4.74 8.20
N MET A 69 -3.12 -4.97 6.96
CA MET A 69 -4.53 -4.87 6.57
C MET A 69 -5.40 -5.97 7.17
N ARG A 70 -4.88 -7.20 7.34
CA ARG A 70 -5.60 -8.30 8.00
C ARG A 70 -5.80 -8.08 9.50
N GLN A 71 -4.86 -7.41 10.16
CA GLN A 71 -4.93 -7.15 11.61
C GLN A 71 -5.98 -6.10 11.99
N HIS A 72 -6.40 -5.25 11.05
CA HIS A 72 -7.38 -4.19 11.27
C HIS A 72 -8.83 -4.61 10.99
N GLY A 73 -9.05 -5.84 10.49
CA GLY A 73 -10.38 -6.40 10.19
C GLY A 73 -10.97 -7.26 11.31
N LYS A 74 -10.43 -7.18 12.53
CA LYS A 74 -10.93 -7.86 13.73
C LYS A 74 -11.38 -6.87 14.78
#